data_AF-A0A7G9QUN6-F1
#
_entry.id   AF-A0A7G9QUN6-F1
#
_cell.length_a   1.000
_cell.length_b   1.000
_cell.length_c   1.000
_cell.angle_alpha   90.00
_cell.angle_beta   90.00
_cell.angle_gamma   90.00
#
_symmetry.space_group_name_H-M   'P 1'
#
loop_
_entity.id
_entity.type
_entity.pdbx_description
1 polymer ?
#
loop_
_entity_poly.entity_id
_entity_poly.type
_entity_poly.pdbx_seq_one_letter_code
_entity_poly.pdbx_strand_id
1 'polypeptide(L)'
;MKSPATPRPSTLHVRNFRARMREQGLVKKDVWIRPEYARELQQIEQRLREPDTGAAPQAMHAWTLEGIRHALLQSSAVGLGLLQLELIEGAEPSLHLVMREYGDLSVFLAVGGELIVVEAYLWPASLVADADAFNAHVLRTRKLLPLSGISLQDVAGEPGYTMFGALDAHSSLSSLMFEIETLADNVLTAAEAYAGFLKETGDA
;
A
#
# COMPACT_ATOMS: atom_id res chain seq x y z
N MET A 1 -2.44 56.96 -37.56
CA MET A 1 -3.31 56.36 -36.54
C MET A 1 -3.72 54.98 -37.05
N LYS A 2 -3.25 53.88 -36.44
CA LYS A 2 -3.63 52.50 -36.84
C LYS A 2 -4.94 52.12 -36.17
N SER A 3 -5.96 51.80 -36.96
CA SER A 3 -7.25 51.28 -36.48
C SER A 3 -7.06 49.96 -35.71
N PRO A 4 -7.79 49.73 -34.60
CA PRO A 4 -7.71 48.45 -33.90
C PRO A 4 -8.34 47.36 -34.76
N ALA A 5 -7.58 46.30 -35.04
CA ALA A 5 -8.04 45.16 -35.83
C ALA A 5 -9.22 44.49 -35.12
N THR A 6 -10.37 44.39 -35.80
CA THR A 6 -11.54 43.66 -35.31
C THR A 6 -11.17 42.19 -35.12
N PRO A 7 -11.25 41.63 -33.90
CA PRO A 7 -10.83 40.25 -33.64
C PRO A 7 -11.71 39.25 -34.41
N ARG A 8 -11.07 38.29 -35.10
CA ARG A 8 -11.74 37.24 -35.88
C ARG A 8 -12.64 36.38 -34.98
N PRO A 9 -13.77 35.82 -35.46
CA PRO A 9 -14.75 35.11 -34.64
C PRO A 9 -14.18 34.00 -33.73
N SER A 10 -13.17 33.27 -34.19
CA SER A 10 -12.49 32.22 -33.40
C SER A 10 -11.70 32.76 -32.20
N THR A 11 -11.08 33.95 -32.32
CA THR A 11 -10.34 34.59 -31.22
C THR A 11 -11.27 35.12 -30.13
N LEU A 12 -12.48 35.54 -30.51
CA LEU A 12 -13.54 35.90 -29.58
C LEU A 12 -14.04 34.66 -28.83
N HIS A 13 -14.24 33.52 -29.50
CA HIS A 13 -14.65 32.27 -28.84
C HIS A 13 -13.62 31.79 -27.81
N VAL A 14 -12.32 31.80 -28.15
CA VAL A 14 -11.25 31.41 -27.21
C VAL A 14 -11.16 32.38 -26.04
N ARG A 15 -11.31 33.69 -26.29
CA ARG A 15 -11.29 34.70 -25.22
C ARG A 15 -12.49 34.54 -24.28
N ASN A 16 -13.69 34.35 -24.83
CA ASN A 16 -14.92 34.17 -24.07
C ASN A 16 -14.90 32.84 -23.30
N PHE A 17 -14.33 31.78 -23.88
CA PHE A 17 -14.11 30.52 -23.16
C PHE A 17 -13.17 30.72 -21.97
N ARG A 18 -12.01 31.35 -22.17
CA ARG A 18 -11.06 31.63 -21.08
C ARG A 18 -11.62 32.61 -20.03
N ALA A 19 -12.48 33.53 -20.43
CA ALA A 19 -13.18 34.43 -19.51
C ALA A 19 -14.12 33.63 -18.60
N ARG A 20 -14.97 32.76 -19.18
CA ARG A 20 -15.86 31.87 -18.41
C ARG A 20 -15.11 30.95 -17.45
N MET A 21 -14.00 30.35 -17.88
CA MET A 21 -13.20 29.50 -16.98
C MET A 21 -12.63 30.30 -15.80
N ARG A 22 -12.20 31.56 -16.01
CA ARG A 22 -11.72 32.43 -14.93
C ARG A 22 -12.83 32.92 -14.01
N GLU A 23 -14.02 33.20 -14.56
CA GLU A 23 -15.22 33.54 -13.78
C GLU A 23 -15.64 32.38 -12.86
N GLN A 24 -15.35 31.13 -13.25
CA GLN A 24 -15.49 29.94 -12.43
C GLN A 24 -14.33 29.71 -11.44
N GLY A 25 -13.38 30.65 -11.32
CA GLY A 25 -12.23 30.55 -10.41
C GLY A 25 -11.07 29.68 -10.92
N LEU A 26 -11.16 29.14 -12.13
CA LEU A 26 -10.15 28.24 -12.68
C LEU A 26 -8.97 28.99 -13.29
N VAL A 27 -7.76 28.51 -13.03
CA VAL A 27 -6.50 29.08 -13.54
C VAL A 27 -5.90 28.16 -14.59
N LYS A 28 -5.51 28.71 -15.74
CA LYS A 28 -4.84 27.95 -16.79
C LYS A 28 -3.44 27.52 -16.35
N LYS A 29 -3.12 26.23 -16.53
CA LYS A 29 -1.77 25.66 -16.43
C LYS A 29 -1.36 25.08 -17.78
N ASP A 30 -0.09 25.24 -18.12
CA ASP A 30 0.51 24.67 -19.33
C ASP A 30 1.45 23.53 -18.90
N VAL A 31 1.33 22.35 -19.54
CA VAL A 31 2.06 21.13 -19.16
C VAL A 31 2.67 20.50 -20.41
N TRP A 32 3.87 19.94 -20.27
CA TRP A 32 4.54 19.14 -21.30
C TRP A 32 4.41 17.66 -20.94
N ILE A 33 3.76 16.87 -21.80
CA ILE A 33 3.53 15.44 -21.59
C ILE A 33 3.82 14.64 -22.88
N ARG A 34 4.06 13.33 -22.74
CA ARG A 34 4.13 12.45 -23.91
C ARG A 34 2.72 12.24 -24.52
N PRO A 35 2.61 12.03 -25.85
CA PRO A 35 1.31 11.90 -26.51
C PRO A 35 0.45 10.75 -25.97
N GLU A 36 1.05 9.64 -25.52
CA GLU A 36 0.32 8.50 -24.97
C GLU A 36 -0.52 8.85 -23.72
N TYR A 37 -0.15 9.88 -22.96
CA TYR A 37 -0.83 10.29 -21.73
C TYR A 37 -1.87 11.40 -21.92
N ALA A 38 -2.15 11.81 -23.16
CA ALA A 38 -3.06 12.93 -23.44
C ALA A 38 -4.49 12.68 -22.92
N ARG A 39 -4.99 11.44 -23.05
CA ARG A 39 -6.31 11.06 -22.54
C ARG A 39 -6.38 11.08 -21.02
N GLU A 40 -5.34 10.62 -20.36
CA GLU A 40 -5.25 10.59 -18.90
C GLU A 40 -5.19 12.01 -18.32
N LEU A 41 -4.36 12.89 -18.92
CA LEU A 41 -4.30 14.30 -18.53
C LEU A 41 -5.66 15.00 -18.69
N GLN A 42 -6.41 14.68 -19.75
CA GLN A 42 -7.74 15.23 -19.96
C GLN A 42 -8.74 14.80 -18.87
N GLN A 43 -8.67 13.55 -18.42
CA GLN A 43 -9.51 13.04 -17.32
C GLN A 43 -9.15 13.70 -15.99
N ILE A 44 -7.85 13.87 -15.72
CA ILE A 44 -7.37 14.59 -14.52
C ILE A 44 -7.85 16.05 -14.55
N GLU A 45 -7.68 16.74 -15.68
CA GLU A 45 -8.14 18.12 -15.86
C GLU A 45 -9.65 18.25 -15.59
N GLN A 46 -10.46 17.33 -16.11
CA GLN A 46 -11.90 17.38 -15.94
C GLN A 46 -12.31 17.26 -14.47
N ARG A 47 -11.69 16.36 -13.71
CA ARG A 47 -11.92 16.24 -12.26
C ARG A 47 -11.55 17.50 -11.49
N LEU A 48 -10.42 18.13 -11.85
CA LEU A 48 -9.93 19.35 -11.19
C LEU A 48 -10.73 20.61 -11.51
N ARG A 49 -11.65 20.56 -12.49
CA ARG A 49 -12.53 21.70 -12.85
C ARG A 49 -13.81 21.73 -12.04
N GLU A 50 -14.20 20.64 -11.41
CA GLU A 50 -15.40 20.60 -10.57
C GLU A 50 -15.08 21.30 -9.24
N PRO A 51 -15.90 22.27 -8.79
CA PRO A 51 -15.70 22.91 -7.50
C PRO A 51 -15.82 21.84 -6.40
N ASP A 52 -14.87 21.84 -5.49
CA ASP A 52 -14.88 20.97 -4.32
C ASP A 52 -16.20 21.21 -3.58
N THR A 53 -17.17 20.29 -3.69
CA THR A 53 -18.55 20.45 -3.21
C THR A 53 -18.65 20.37 -1.67
N GLY A 54 -17.59 20.76 -0.95
CA GLY A 54 -17.49 20.58 0.49
C GLY A 54 -17.25 19.13 0.90
N ALA A 55 -16.84 18.25 -0.01
CA ALA A 55 -15.91 17.21 0.39
C ALA A 55 -14.60 17.95 0.68
N ALA A 56 -14.09 17.87 1.91
CA ALA A 56 -12.73 18.34 2.19
C ALA A 56 -11.78 17.76 1.11
N PRO A 57 -10.70 18.46 0.71
CA PRO A 57 -9.70 17.90 -0.22
C PRO A 57 -9.38 16.53 0.31
N GLN A 58 -9.78 15.44 -0.39
CA GLN A 58 -9.93 14.09 0.20
C GLN A 58 -8.93 13.98 1.33
N ALA A 59 -9.38 14.21 2.57
CA ALA A 59 -8.55 13.84 3.69
C ALA A 59 -8.28 12.39 3.34
N MET A 60 -7.02 12.01 3.08
CA MET A 60 -6.67 10.63 2.81
C MET A 60 -7.34 9.90 3.97
N HIS A 61 -8.49 9.26 3.77
CA HIS A 61 -9.24 8.76 4.90
C HIS A 61 -8.35 7.65 5.40
N ALA A 62 -7.93 7.73 6.67
CA ALA A 62 -7.13 6.68 7.27
C ALA A 62 -7.86 5.37 6.96
N TRP A 63 -7.13 4.43 6.36
CA TRP A 63 -7.64 3.12 6.02
C TRP A 63 -8.32 2.53 7.25
N THR A 64 -9.55 2.09 7.10
CA THR A 64 -10.19 1.18 8.05
C THR A 64 -9.97 -0.24 7.58
N LEU A 65 -10.06 -1.21 8.51
CA LEU A 65 -9.94 -2.62 8.15
C LEU A 65 -10.97 -3.03 7.07
N GLU A 66 -12.22 -2.56 7.20
CA GLU A 66 -13.25 -2.77 6.18
C GLU A 66 -12.94 -2.08 4.86
N GLY A 67 -12.40 -0.86 4.90
CA GLY A 67 -12.00 -0.12 3.71
C GLY A 67 -10.92 -0.86 2.93
N ILE A 68 -9.90 -1.35 3.63
CA ILE A 68 -8.83 -2.18 3.04
C ILE A 68 -9.43 -3.44 2.44
N ARG A 69 -10.25 -4.19 3.21
CA ARG A 69 -10.90 -5.41 2.73
C ARG A 69 -11.71 -5.15 1.45
N HIS A 70 -12.53 -4.11 1.44
CA HIS A 70 -13.32 -3.74 0.26
C HIS A 70 -12.42 -3.41 -0.94
N ALA A 71 -11.37 -2.61 -0.73
CA ALA A 71 -10.44 -2.23 -1.78
C ALA A 71 -9.69 -3.43 -2.36
N LEU A 72 -9.21 -4.35 -1.50
CA LEU A 72 -8.51 -5.57 -1.92
C LEU A 72 -9.43 -6.52 -2.68
N LEU A 73 -10.69 -6.67 -2.28
CA LEU A 73 -11.68 -7.49 -3.01
C LEU A 73 -11.95 -6.99 -4.43
N GLN A 74 -11.73 -5.71 -4.72
CA GLN A 74 -11.83 -5.13 -6.06
C GLN A 74 -10.52 -5.24 -6.88
N SER A 75 -9.45 -5.76 -6.30
CA SER A 75 -8.16 -5.91 -6.98
C SER A 75 -8.15 -7.09 -7.95
N SER A 76 -7.30 -7.02 -8.97
CA SER A 76 -7.07 -8.12 -9.90
C SER A 76 -6.46 -9.35 -9.22
N ALA A 77 -5.68 -9.17 -8.14
CA ALA A 77 -5.06 -10.28 -7.41
C ALA A 77 -6.12 -11.25 -6.85
N VAL A 78 -7.24 -10.72 -6.33
CA VAL A 78 -8.38 -11.53 -5.86
C VAL A 78 -9.13 -12.15 -7.03
N GLY A 79 -9.41 -11.36 -8.08
CA GLY A 79 -10.11 -11.85 -9.27
C GLY A 79 -9.40 -12.99 -9.99
N LEU A 80 -8.06 -13.02 -9.93
CA LEU A 80 -7.20 -14.07 -10.47
C LEU A 80 -6.94 -15.23 -9.47
N GLY A 81 -7.44 -15.12 -8.24
CA GLY A 81 -7.24 -16.13 -7.19
C GLY A 81 -5.82 -16.17 -6.62
N LEU A 82 -5.01 -15.13 -6.81
CA LEU A 82 -3.64 -15.01 -6.29
C LEU A 82 -3.63 -14.56 -4.81
N LEU A 83 -4.66 -13.84 -4.40
CA LEU A 83 -4.87 -13.37 -3.04
C LEU A 83 -6.23 -13.83 -2.53
N GLN A 84 -6.28 -14.52 -1.39
CA GLN A 84 -7.52 -14.80 -0.68
C GLN A 84 -7.60 -13.98 0.60
N LEU A 85 -8.82 -13.61 1.01
CA LEU A 85 -9.05 -12.77 2.16
C LEU A 85 -10.11 -13.38 3.08
N GLU A 86 -9.82 -13.41 4.37
CA GLU A 86 -10.73 -13.79 5.43
C GLU A 86 -10.72 -12.74 6.54
N LEU A 87 -11.89 -12.28 6.97
CA LEU A 87 -11.99 -11.37 8.11
C LEU A 87 -12.00 -12.20 9.39
N ILE A 88 -11.07 -11.92 10.29
CA ILE A 88 -11.05 -12.49 11.63
C ILE A 88 -11.73 -11.50 12.56
N GLU A 89 -12.90 -11.87 13.03
CA GLU A 89 -13.66 -11.11 14.02
C GLU A 89 -13.18 -11.43 15.45
N GLY A 90 -13.25 -10.45 16.35
CA GLY A 90 -12.83 -10.62 17.74
C GLY A 90 -12.63 -9.29 18.46
N ALA A 91 -12.01 -9.34 19.64
CA ALA A 91 -11.63 -8.14 20.39
C ALA A 91 -10.59 -7.31 19.62
N GLU A 92 -9.73 -7.98 18.85
CA GLU A 92 -8.72 -7.39 17.97
C GLU A 92 -8.98 -7.86 16.54
N PRO A 93 -9.80 -7.14 15.76
CA PRO A 93 -10.17 -7.55 14.42
C PRO A 93 -8.99 -7.43 13.46
N SER A 94 -8.82 -8.44 12.60
CA SER A 94 -7.75 -8.48 11.61
C SER A 94 -8.22 -9.11 10.30
N LEU A 95 -7.45 -8.89 9.23
CA LEU A 95 -7.69 -9.46 7.91
C LEU A 95 -6.58 -10.47 7.64
N HIS A 96 -6.97 -11.73 7.49
CA HIS A 96 -6.08 -12.80 7.06
C HIS A 96 -6.01 -12.83 5.54
N LEU A 97 -4.80 -12.81 5.03
CA LEU A 97 -4.44 -12.84 3.63
C LEU A 97 -3.69 -14.13 3.36
N VAL A 98 -4.12 -14.87 2.32
CA VAL A 98 -3.37 -16.02 1.81
C VAL A 98 -2.80 -15.65 0.44
N MET A 99 -1.47 -15.55 0.36
CA MET A 99 -0.74 -15.12 -0.83
C MET A 99 -0.21 -16.34 -1.60
N ARG A 100 -0.91 -16.72 -2.68
CA ARG A 100 -0.65 -17.99 -3.38
C ARG A 100 0.69 -18.05 -4.11
N GLU A 101 1.12 -16.93 -4.68
CA GLU A 101 2.42 -16.84 -5.38
C GLU A 101 3.62 -17.00 -4.43
N TYR A 102 3.38 -16.89 -3.12
CA TYR A 102 4.39 -17.03 -2.06
C TYR A 102 4.25 -18.37 -1.31
N GLY A 103 3.73 -19.40 -1.98
CA GLY A 103 3.57 -20.73 -1.38
C GLY A 103 2.46 -20.77 -0.33
N ASP A 104 1.34 -20.10 -0.59
CA ASP A 104 0.20 -19.95 0.33
C ASP A 104 0.58 -19.28 1.66
N LEU A 105 1.53 -18.33 1.62
CA LEU A 105 1.96 -17.58 2.79
C LEU A 105 0.77 -16.89 3.47
N SER A 106 0.66 -17.09 4.78
CA SER A 106 -0.33 -16.43 5.62
C SER A 106 0.20 -15.10 6.16
N VAL A 107 -0.50 -14.02 5.82
CA VAL A 107 -0.22 -12.66 6.29
C VAL A 107 -1.44 -12.13 7.03
N PHE A 108 -1.23 -11.48 8.17
CA PHE A 108 -2.26 -10.87 8.98
C PHE A 108 -2.11 -9.36 8.91
N LEU A 109 -3.22 -8.67 8.69
CA LEU A 109 -3.29 -7.22 8.62
C LEU A 109 -4.24 -6.70 9.69
N ALA A 110 -3.76 -5.75 10.49
CA ALA A 110 -4.56 -5.03 11.48
C ALA A 110 -4.41 -3.53 11.31
N VAL A 111 -5.46 -2.79 11.64
CA VAL A 111 -5.47 -1.32 11.62
C VAL A 111 -5.60 -0.80 13.05
N GLY A 112 -4.63 0.00 13.47
CA GLY A 112 -4.59 0.65 14.79
C GLY A 112 -4.38 2.15 14.67
N GLY A 113 -5.46 2.92 14.72
CA GLY A 113 -5.40 4.39 14.59
C GLY A 113 -4.88 4.81 13.22
N GLU A 114 -3.72 5.47 13.19
CA GLU A 114 -3.06 5.95 11.96
C GLU A 114 -2.04 4.96 11.39
N LEU A 115 -1.92 3.76 11.97
CA LEU A 115 -0.99 2.73 11.53
C LEU A 115 -1.71 1.48 11.06
N ILE A 116 -1.19 0.88 9.99
CA ILE A 116 -1.52 -0.47 9.55
C ILE A 116 -0.32 -1.35 9.90
N VAL A 117 -0.56 -2.45 10.60
CA VAL A 117 0.45 -3.46 10.85
C VAL A 117 0.13 -4.66 9.97
N VAL A 118 1.13 -5.13 9.24
CA VAL A 118 1.07 -6.38 8.48
C VAL A 118 2.13 -7.31 9.02
N GLU A 119 1.79 -8.57 9.27
CA GLU A 119 2.73 -9.53 9.84
C GLU A 119 2.55 -10.94 9.28
N ALA A 120 3.64 -11.70 9.28
CA ALA A 120 3.68 -13.10 8.93
C ALA A 120 4.44 -13.87 10.03
N TYR A 121 3.92 -15.03 10.38
CA TYR A 121 4.60 -15.94 11.30
C TYR A 121 5.79 -16.61 10.61
N LEU A 122 6.94 -16.66 11.30
CA LEU A 122 8.14 -17.32 10.80
C LEU A 122 8.24 -18.74 11.40
N TRP A 123 8.50 -18.83 12.70
CA TRP A 123 8.68 -20.09 13.43
C TRP A 123 8.65 -19.86 14.95
N PRO A 124 8.37 -20.91 15.74
CA PRO A 124 8.42 -20.79 17.19
C PRO A 124 9.87 -20.65 17.66
N ALA A 125 10.08 -19.92 18.76
CA ALA A 125 11.41 -19.74 19.34
C ALA A 125 12.04 -21.06 19.81
N SER A 126 11.21 -22.07 20.07
CA SER A 126 11.63 -23.43 20.40
C SER A 126 12.43 -24.10 19.27
N LEU A 127 12.27 -23.67 18.01
CA LEU A 127 13.06 -24.18 16.86
C LEU A 127 14.42 -23.50 16.69
N VAL A 128 14.71 -22.41 17.41
CA VAL A 128 16.02 -21.74 17.33
C VAL A 128 17.01 -22.46 18.24
N ALA A 129 18.16 -22.86 17.70
CA ALA A 129 19.18 -23.62 18.45
C ALA A 129 19.88 -22.74 19.51
N ASP A 130 20.24 -21.51 19.14
CA ASP A 130 20.85 -20.51 20.01
C ASP A 130 20.15 -19.16 19.79
N ALA A 131 19.23 -18.82 20.70
CA ALA A 131 18.41 -17.62 20.59
C ALA A 131 19.23 -16.34 20.69
N ASP A 132 20.28 -16.31 21.52
CA ASP A 132 21.10 -15.12 21.71
C ASP A 132 21.93 -14.83 20.45
N ALA A 133 22.54 -15.88 19.87
CA ALA A 133 23.28 -15.76 18.62
C ALA A 133 22.37 -15.34 17.45
N PHE A 134 21.17 -15.94 17.36
CA PHE A 134 20.19 -15.60 16.34
C PHE A 134 19.70 -14.15 16.47
N ASN A 135 19.29 -13.73 17.67
CA ASN A 135 18.83 -12.36 17.93
C ASN A 135 19.92 -11.33 17.60
N ALA A 136 21.16 -11.61 18.00
CA ALA A 136 22.29 -10.74 17.67
C ALA A 136 22.58 -10.72 16.15
N HIS A 137 22.30 -11.79 15.42
CA HIS A 137 22.43 -11.83 13.98
C HIS A 137 21.34 -10.98 13.30
N VAL A 138 20.07 -11.21 13.64
CA VAL A 138 18.90 -10.44 13.15
C VAL A 138 19.11 -8.94 13.31
N LEU A 139 19.58 -8.49 14.48
CA LEU A 139 19.84 -7.08 14.74
C LEU A 139 20.94 -6.48 13.84
N ARG A 140 21.95 -7.28 13.46
CA ARG A 140 23.04 -6.85 12.57
C ARG A 140 22.65 -6.88 11.10
N THR A 141 21.74 -7.76 10.71
CA THR A 141 21.30 -7.96 9.32
C THR A 141 20.01 -7.23 8.98
N ARG A 142 19.32 -6.59 9.93
CA ARG A 142 18.05 -5.85 9.72
C ARG A 142 18.04 -4.97 8.46
N LYS A 143 19.14 -4.27 8.16
CA LYS A 143 19.26 -3.39 6.98
C LYS A 143 19.13 -4.11 5.63
N LEU A 144 19.21 -5.44 5.61
CA LEU A 144 19.10 -6.28 4.42
C LEU A 144 17.65 -6.65 4.09
N LEU A 145 16.72 -6.44 5.02
CA LEU A 145 15.29 -6.75 4.88
C LEU A 145 14.52 -5.41 4.93
N PRO A 146 14.47 -4.66 3.83
CA PRO A 146 13.87 -3.33 3.81
C PRO A 146 12.38 -3.40 4.13
N LEU A 147 11.87 -2.37 4.82
CA LEU A 147 10.44 -2.23 5.13
C LEU A 147 9.85 -3.32 6.05
N SER A 148 10.67 -4.27 6.49
CA SER A 148 10.28 -5.31 7.44
C SER A 148 11.16 -5.29 8.70
N GLY A 149 10.54 -5.63 9.83
CA GLY A 149 11.21 -5.92 11.08
C GLY A 149 10.92 -7.37 11.49
N ILE A 150 11.78 -7.93 12.34
CA ILE A 150 11.50 -9.21 13.00
C ILE A 150 11.23 -8.91 14.48
N SER A 151 10.17 -9.51 15.00
CA SER A 151 9.78 -9.46 16.41
C SER A 151 9.77 -10.87 17.00
N LEU A 152 9.92 -10.92 18.32
CA LEU A 152 9.67 -12.11 19.13
C LEU A 152 8.46 -11.78 20.01
N GLN A 153 7.35 -12.48 19.80
CA GLN A 153 6.08 -12.25 20.51
C GLN A 153 5.40 -13.56 20.85
N ASP A 154 4.47 -13.55 21.81
CA ASP A 154 3.66 -14.72 22.12
C ASP A 154 2.62 -14.93 21.03
N VAL A 155 2.69 -16.07 20.34
CA VAL A 155 1.75 -16.51 19.30
C VAL A 155 1.10 -17.79 19.80
N ALA A 156 -0.22 -17.78 19.98
CA ALA A 156 -0.98 -18.93 20.50
C ALA A 156 -0.45 -19.50 21.84
N GLY A 157 0.18 -18.68 22.68
CA GLY A 157 0.71 -19.08 23.99
C GLY A 157 2.13 -19.65 23.96
N GLU A 158 2.82 -19.60 22.83
CA GLU A 158 4.26 -19.87 22.74
C GLU A 158 5.03 -18.68 22.14
N PRO A 159 6.27 -18.43 22.59
CA PRO A 159 7.10 -17.39 21.99
C PRO A 159 7.47 -17.79 20.56
N GLY A 160 7.19 -16.90 19.61
CA GLY A 160 7.44 -17.11 18.19
C GLY A 160 8.01 -15.88 17.51
N TYR A 161 8.83 -16.13 16.49
CA TYR A 161 9.34 -15.07 15.65
C TYR A 161 8.32 -14.73 14.57
N THR A 162 8.02 -13.45 14.43
CA THR A 162 7.19 -12.91 13.34
C THR A 162 8.00 -11.89 12.56
N MET A 163 7.68 -11.76 11.28
CA MET A 163 8.15 -10.64 10.47
C MET A 163 6.98 -9.70 10.24
N PHE A 164 7.20 -8.39 10.42
CA PHE A 164 6.15 -7.39 10.31
C PHE A 164 6.59 -6.13 9.58
N GLY A 165 5.65 -5.44 8.95
CA GLY A 165 5.77 -4.10 8.43
C GLY A 165 4.75 -3.17 9.10
N ALA A 166 5.12 -1.90 9.25
CA ALA A 166 4.22 -0.86 9.77
C ALA A 166 4.08 0.23 8.72
N LEU A 167 2.84 0.50 8.31
CA LEU A 167 2.51 1.42 7.24
C LEU A 167 1.63 2.56 7.75
N ASP A 168 1.71 3.68 7.04
CA ASP A 168 0.81 4.81 7.23
C ASP A 168 -0.61 4.44 6.76
N ALA A 169 -1.61 4.59 7.62
CA ALA A 169 -3.01 4.33 7.28
C ALA A 169 -3.55 5.30 6.22
N HIS A 170 -2.89 6.42 5.95
CA HIS A 170 -3.25 7.33 4.87
C HIS A 170 -2.67 6.89 3.52
N SER A 171 -1.74 5.93 3.49
CA SER A 171 -1.05 5.51 2.25
C SER A 171 -2.01 5.03 1.15
N SER A 172 -1.54 5.07 -0.10
CA SER A 172 -2.33 4.56 -1.22
C SER A 172 -2.50 3.04 -1.16
N LEU A 173 -3.56 2.48 -1.78
CA LEU A 173 -3.72 1.03 -1.90
C LEU A 173 -2.49 0.38 -2.57
N SER A 174 -1.93 1.01 -3.59
CA SER A 174 -0.71 0.53 -4.26
C SER A 174 0.50 0.49 -3.34
N SER A 175 0.64 1.46 -2.43
CA SER A 175 1.70 1.46 -1.43
C SER A 175 1.48 0.34 -0.41
N LEU A 176 0.25 0.16 0.06
CA LEU A 176 -0.12 -0.94 0.96
C LEU A 176 0.19 -2.31 0.31
N MET A 177 -0.18 -2.51 -0.95
CA MET A 177 0.10 -3.76 -1.66
C MET A 177 1.59 -4.00 -1.86
N PHE A 178 2.33 -2.97 -2.26
CA PHE A 178 3.78 -3.06 -2.42
C PHE A 178 4.48 -3.49 -1.12
N GLU A 179 4.04 -2.96 0.03
CA GLU A 179 4.58 -3.29 1.35
C GLU A 179 4.21 -4.72 1.78
N ILE A 180 2.99 -5.19 1.47
CA ILE A 180 2.58 -6.59 1.71
C ILE A 180 3.43 -7.56 0.87
N GLU A 181 3.63 -7.26 -0.41
CA GLU A 181 4.47 -8.06 -1.31
C GLU A 181 5.93 -8.05 -0.85
N THR A 182 6.46 -6.88 -0.46
CA THR A 182 7.82 -6.76 0.08
C THR A 182 8.00 -7.56 1.36
N LEU A 183 7.01 -7.55 2.26
CA LEU A 183 7.01 -8.40 3.46
C LEU A 183 7.10 -9.88 3.07
N ALA A 184 6.30 -10.32 2.10
CA ALA A 184 6.27 -11.71 1.66
C ALA A 184 7.60 -12.18 1.05
N ASP A 185 8.22 -11.34 0.20
CA ASP A 185 9.58 -11.58 -0.33
C ASP A 185 10.63 -11.66 0.79
N ASN A 186 10.54 -10.76 1.77
CA ASN A 186 11.45 -10.74 2.90
C ASN A 186 11.29 -11.96 3.81
N VAL A 187 10.07 -12.49 3.97
CA VAL A 187 9.80 -13.72 4.73
C VAL A 187 10.53 -14.91 4.09
N LEU A 188 10.39 -15.09 2.78
CA LEU A 188 11.09 -16.15 2.03
C LEU A 188 12.62 -15.98 2.17
N THR A 189 13.10 -14.75 1.95
CA THR A 189 14.53 -14.42 2.07
C THR A 189 15.06 -14.73 3.47
N ALA A 190 14.32 -14.39 4.52
CA ALA A 190 14.72 -14.65 5.90
C ALA A 190 14.67 -16.14 6.25
N ALA A 191 13.69 -16.88 5.74
CA ALA A 191 13.63 -18.33 5.92
C ALA A 191 14.88 -19.02 5.37
N GLU A 192 15.34 -18.61 4.18
CA GLU A 192 16.58 -19.12 3.59
C GLU A 192 17.83 -18.64 4.35
N ALA A 193 17.93 -17.34 4.63
CA ALA A 193 19.11 -16.74 5.24
C ALA A 193 19.35 -17.22 6.67
N TYR A 194 18.29 -17.56 7.40
CA TYR A 194 18.38 -17.93 8.82
C TYR A 194 18.17 -19.42 9.08
N ALA A 195 17.98 -20.25 8.05
CA ALA A 195 17.82 -21.69 8.19
C ALA A 195 18.93 -22.34 9.05
N GLY A 196 20.17 -21.87 8.95
CA GLY A 196 21.30 -22.39 9.73
C GLY A 196 21.24 -22.13 11.24
N PHE A 197 20.33 -21.27 11.73
CA PHE A 197 20.07 -21.06 13.14
C PHE A 197 18.96 -21.95 13.70
N LEU A 198 18.21 -22.63 12.82
CA LEU A 198 17.13 -23.51 13.18
C LEU A 198 17.67 -24.90 13.49
N LYS A 199 17.06 -25.55 14.48
CA LYS A 199 17.30 -26.96 14.76
C LYS A 199 16.88 -27.76 13.52
N GLU A 200 17.66 -28.77 13.17
CA GLU A 200 17.22 -29.74 12.17
C GLU A 200 15.87 -30.30 12.62
N THR A 201 14.86 -30.21 11.75
CA THR A 201 13.56 -30.83 11.98
C THR A 201 13.79 -32.33 11.92
N GLY A 202 14.19 -32.93 13.04
CA GLY A 202 14.24 -34.37 13.17
C GLY A 202 12.82 -34.90 13.02
N ASP A 203 12.61 -35.77 12.04
CA ASP A 203 11.39 -36.58 11.90
C ASP A 203 11.02 -37.13 13.28
N ALA A 204 9.90 -36.63 13.81
CA ALA A 204 9.22 -37.20 14.97
C ALA A 204 8.32 -38.36 14.52
#